data_AF-A0A6V8D2H9-F1
#
_entry.id   AF-A0A6V8D2H9-F1
#
_cell.length_a   1.000
_cell.length_b   1.000
_cell.length_c   1.000
_cell.angle_alpha   90.00
_cell.angle_beta   90.00
_cell.angle_gamma   90.00
#
_symmetry.space_group_name_H-M   'P 1'
#
loop_
_entity.id
_entity.type
_entity.pdbx_description
1 polymer ?
#
loop_
_entity_poly.entity_id
_entity_poly.type
_entity_poly.pdbx_seq_one_letter_code
_entity_poly.pdbx_strand_id
1 'polypeptide(L)'
;MNKLEEEAIGGDDVEPLSDDIAAWCSETWRQSPEEILEWYEDENSIQVFIKLTRSVLIADFIFKQDAANKTTDRIDIKHHLHIPLDIWNPGSIQATRINDGRVRFRHRNSDIILAAKLRAPEWGKTVLEDWLMNLRGEQLRP
;
A
#
# COMPACT_ATOMS: atom_id res chain seq x y z
N MET A 1 -4.06 26.29 45.34
CA MET A 1 -5.15 25.31 45.13
C MET A 1 -5.59 25.43 43.68
N ASN A 2 -4.86 24.81 42.73
CA ASN A 2 -5.28 24.77 41.33
C ASN A 2 -5.42 23.29 40.93
N LYS A 3 -6.67 22.88 40.72
CA LYS A 3 -7.10 21.69 39.98
C LYS A 3 -7.82 22.22 38.75
N LEU A 4 -7.76 21.48 37.64
CA LEU A 4 -8.11 21.85 36.26
C LEU A 4 -6.90 22.58 35.65
N GLU A 5 -6.15 22.01 34.70
CA GLU A 5 -6.60 21.43 33.43
C GLU A 5 -5.86 20.11 33.11
N GLU A 6 -6.61 18.99 33.07
CA GLU A 6 -6.31 17.86 32.20
C GLU A 6 -7.06 18.14 30.89
N GLU A 7 -6.40 18.80 29.94
CA GLU A 7 -6.89 18.88 28.56
C GLU A 7 -6.22 17.80 27.72
N ALA A 8 -7.07 17.16 26.93
CA ALA A 8 -6.83 15.93 26.22
C ALA A 8 -5.65 16.01 25.24
N ILE A 9 -4.84 14.96 25.31
CA ILE A 9 -4.05 14.42 24.21
C ILE A 9 -4.92 14.23 22.95
N GLY A 10 -4.46 14.75 21.83
CA GLY A 10 -5.06 14.54 20.50
C GLY A 10 -4.29 15.37 19.49
N GLY A 11 -3.04 14.97 19.22
CA GLY A 11 -2.22 15.62 18.20
C GLY A 11 -2.91 15.55 16.85
N ASP A 12 -2.82 16.64 16.07
CA ASP A 12 -3.21 16.76 14.66
C ASP A 12 -3.60 15.43 14.01
N ASP A 13 -4.88 15.09 14.12
CA ASP A 13 -5.52 13.96 13.43
C ASP A 13 -5.67 14.38 11.95
N VAL A 14 -4.54 14.45 11.24
CA VAL A 14 -4.56 14.25 9.80
C VAL A 14 -4.99 12.80 9.65
N GLU A 15 -6.30 12.58 9.50
CA GLU A 15 -6.88 11.25 9.30
C GLU A 15 -5.97 10.48 8.34
N PRO A 16 -5.37 9.38 8.78
CA PRO A 16 -4.22 8.83 8.10
C PRO A 16 -4.74 8.34 6.74
N LEU A 17 -4.01 8.68 5.68
CA LEU A 17 -4.30 8.27 4.30
C LEU A 17 -4.55 6.75 4.16
N SER A 18 -4.11 5.97 5.14
CA SER A 18 -4.48 4.58 5.36
C SER A 18 -5.98 4.32 5.45
N ASP A 19 -6.81 5.23 5.97
CA ASP A 19 -8.27 5.07 6.07
C ASP A 19 -8.91 5.13 4.67
N ASP A 20 -8.52 6.12 3.85
CA ASP A 20 -8.93 6.18 2.44
C ASP A 20 -8.51 4.92 1.66
N ILE A 21 -7.29 4.42 1.90
CA ILE A 21 -6.78 3.18 1.29
C ILE A 21 -7.56 1.95 1.79
N ALA A 22 -7.89 1.91 3.08
CA ALA A 22 -8.65 0.82 3.68
C ALA A 22 -10.11 0.81 3.19
N ALA A 23 -10.73 1.97 3.05
CA ALA A 23 -12.04 2.13 2.43
C ALA A 23 -12.01 1.60 0.99
N TRP A 24 -11.04 2.04 0.19
CA TRP A 24 -10.86 1.53 -1.18
C TRP A 24 -10.68 0.01 -1.23
N CYS A 25 -9.89 -0.56 -0.31
CA CYS A 25 -9.70 -2.02 -0.22
C CYS A 25 -11.01 -2.75 0.12
N SER A 26 -11.76 -2.21 1.08
CA SER A 26 -13.05 -2.77 1.49
C SER A 26 -14.08 -2.68 0.36
N GLU A 27 -14.10 -1.59 -0.40
CA GLU A 27 -15.02 -1.42 -1.53
C GLU A 27 -14.65 -2.30 -2.73
N THR A 28 -13.37 -2.32 -3.11
CA THR A 28 -12.88 -3.02 -4.30
C THR A 28 -12.71 -4.52 -4.07
N TRP A 29 -12.16 -4.91 -2.92
CA TRP A 29 -11.75 -6.30 -2.62
C TRP A 29 -12.60 -6.97 -1.54
N ARG A 30 -13.55 -6.23 -0.92
CA ARG A 30 -14.36 -6.72 0.22
C ARG A 30 -13.49 -7.25 1.36
N GLN A 31 -12.29 -6.71 1.50
CA GLN A 31 -11.28 -7.12 2.45
C GLN A 31 -10.64 -5.89 3.08
N SER A 32 -10.37 -5.98 4.37
CA SER A 32 -9.56 -4.98 5.07
C SER A 32 -8.08 -5.27 4.84
N PRO A 33 -7.27 -4.23 4.63
CA PRO A 33 -5.82 -4.40 4.58
C PRO A 33 -5.30 -4.80 5.97
N GLU A 34 -4.51 -5.86 6.02
CA GLU A 34 -3.83 -6.30 7.24
C GLU A 34 -2.61 -5.42 7.54
N GLU A 35 -1.93 -4.98 6.49
CA GLU A 35 -0.79 -4.09 6.59
C GLU A 35 -0.75 -3.17 5.37
N ILE A 36 -0.48 -1.89 5.59
CA ILE A 36 -0.27 -0.91 4.53
C ILE A 36 1.14 -0.38 4.71
N LEU A 37 1.93 -0.46 3.65
CA LEU A 37 3.29 0.03 3.64
C LEU A 37 3.45 1.08 2.55
N GLU A 38 3.92 2.24 2.95
CA GLU A 38 4.11 3.36 2.05
C GLU A 38 5.41 3.18 1.25
N TRP A 39 5.28 3.13 -0.08
CA TRP A 39 6.42 3.08 -1.00
C TRP A 39 6.91 4.49 -1.32
N TYR A 40 6.00 5.34 -1.76
CA TYR A 40 6.28 6.69 -2.21
C TYR A 40 5.07 7.58 -1.98
N GLU A 41 5.30 8.80 -1.55
CA GLU A 41 4.27 9.84 -1.45
C GLU A 41 4.89 11.13 -1.96
N ASP A 42 4.08 11.90 -2.66
CA ASP A 42 4.39 13.19 -3.24
C ASP A 42 3.13 14.07 -3.22
N GLU A 43 3.23 15.33 -3.62
CA GLU A 43 2.12 16.28 -3.62
C GLU A 43 0.91 15.82 -4.45
N ASN A 44 1.13 14.99 -5.48
CA ASN A 44 0.08 14.59 -6.42
C ASN A 44 -0.32 13.11 -6.34
N SER A 45 0.50 12.25 -5.73
CA SER A 45 0.29 10.80 -5.75
C SER A 45 0.91 10.08 -4.57
N ILE A 46 0.27 9.00 -4.16
CA ILE A 46 0.79 8.07 -3.17
C ILE A 46 0.80 6.65 -3.72
N GLN A 47 1.89 5.95 -3.47
CA GLN A 47 2.10 4.57 -3.84
C GLN A 47 2.34 3.76 -2.58
N VAL A 48 1.60 2.67 -2.46
CA VAL A 48 1.63 1.81 -1.29
C VAL A 48 1.64 0.35 -1.69
N PHE A 49 2.21 -0.47 -0.83
CA PHE A 49 1.99 -1.89 -0.80
C PHE A 49 0.93 -2.19 0.25
N ILE A 50 0.03 -3.10 -0.06
CA ILE A 50 -1.06 -3.48 0.82
C ILE A 50 -1.06 -4.99 0.95
N LYS A 51 -0.97 -5.47 2.18
CA LYS A 51 -1.13 -6.88 2.54
C LYS A 51 -2.62 -7.14 2.80
N LEU A 52 -3.20 -8.08 2.07
CA LEU A 52 -4.53 -8.64 2.35
C LEU A 52 -4.38 -10.05 2.92
N THR A 53 -5.48 -10.61 3.43
CA THR A 53 -5.51 -11.94 4.07
C THR A 53 -5.07 -13.10 3.15
N ARG A 54 -5.20 -12.95 1.83
CA ARG A 54 -4.83 -14.00 0.85
C ARG A 54 -4.09 -13.48 -0.38
N SER A 55 -3.59 -12.26 -0.32
CA SER A 55 -2.94 -11.62 -1.46
C SER A 55 -2.19 -10.38 -1.04
N VAL A 56 -1.31 -9.89 -1.90
CA VAL A 56 -0.74 -8.55 -1.76
C VAL A 56 -1.12 -7.69 -2.95
N LEU A 57 -1.16 -6.39 -2.72
CA LEU A 57 -1.47 -5.38 -3.71
C LEU A 57 -0.35 -4.35 -3.72
N ILE A 58 -0.09 -3.83 -4.90
CA ILE A 58 0.71 -2.63 -5.09
C ILE A 58 -0.22 -1.63 -5.74
N ALA A 59 -0.46 -0.50 -5.10
CA ALA A 59 -1.38 0.51 -5.59
C ALA A 59 -0.66 1.85 -5.80
N ASP A 60 -0.98 2.49 -6.91
CA ASP A 60 -0.60 3.85 -7.29
C ASP A 60 -1.88 4.69 -7.27
N PHE A 61 -2.01 5.49 -6.23
CA PHE A 61 -3.11 6.41 -5.99
C PHE A 61 -2.70 7.84 -6.35
N ILE A 62 -3.67 8.63 -6.79
CA ILE A 62 -3.50 10.06 -7.07
C ILE A 62 -4.45 10.86 -6.19
N PHE A 63 -4.01 12.03 -5.72
CA PHE A 63 -4.88 12.92 -4.97
C PHE A 63 -5.92 13.55 -5.91
N LYS A 64 -7.19 13.52 -5.51
CA LYS A 64 -8.27 14.17 -6.25
C LYS A 64 -8.12 15.69 -6.14
N GLN A 65 -8.50 16.41 -7.18
CA GLN A 65 -8.39 17.88 -7.22
C GLN A 65 -9.23 18.57 -6.12
N ASP A 66 -10.29 17.91 -5.64
CA ASP A 66 -11.16 18.39 -4.56
C ASP A 66 -10.80 17.81 -3.17
N ALA A 67 -9.69 17.10 -3.05
CA ALA A 67 -9.26 16.47 -1.80
C ALA A 67 -9.12 17.46 -0.64
N ALA A 68 -8.80 18.73 -0.93
CA ALA A 68 -8.69 19.78 0.08
C ALA A 68 -10.01 20.11 0.80
N ASN A 69 -11.16 19.83 0.18
CA ASN A 69 -12.49 20.10 0.73
C ASN A 69 -13.18 18.85 1.28
N LYS A 70 -12.56 17.68 1.14
CA LYS A 70 -13.12 16.39 1.54
C LYS A 70 -12.34 15.81 2.70
N THR A 71 -13.08 15.30 3.67
CA THR A 71 -12.53 14.58 4.83
C THR A 71 -12.24 13.12 4.47
N THR A 72 -12.99 12.54 3.52
CA THR A 72 -12.86 11.15 3.02
C THR A 72 -12.92 11.09 1.50
N ASP A 73 -12.46 9.99 0.88
CA ASP A 73 -12.42 9.80 -0.57
C ASP A 73 -11.50 10.83 -1.26
N ARG A 74 -10.33 11.07 -0.66
CA ARG A 74 -9.35 12.07 -1.13
C ARG A 74 -8.46 11.55 -2.26
N ILE A 75 -8.41 10.23 -2.45
CA ILE A 75 -7.54 9.57 -3.43
C ILE A 75 -8.34 8.82 -4.49
N ASP A 76 -7.77 8.74 -5.69
CA ASP A 76 -8.28 7.94 -6.80
C ASP A 76 -7.25 6.88 -7.20
N ILE A 77 -7.71 5.70 -7.61
CA ILE A 77 -6.81 4.62 -8.01
C ILE A 77 -6.38 4.79 -9.47
N LYS A 78 -5.12 5.15 -9.67
CA LYS A 78 -4.56 5.28 -11.03
C LYS A 78 -4.13 3.93 -11.61
N HIS A 79 -3.46 3.11 -10.80
CA HIS A 79 -3.03 1.78 -11.22
C HIS A 79 -2.84 0.87 -10.01
N HIS A 80 -3.16 -0.42 -10.14
CA HIS A 80 -2.83 -1.40 -9.11
C HIS A 80 -2.35 -2.71 -9.71
N LEU A 81 -1.45 -3.38 -9.02
CA LEU A 81 -1.03 -4.75 -9.27
C LEU A 81 -1.53 -5.64 -8.15
N HIS A 82 -2.43 -6.56 -8.47
CA HIS A 82 -2.89 -7.60 -7.55
C HIS A 82 -2.08 -8.87 -7.72
N ILE A 83 -1.58 -9.40 -6.61
CA ILE A 83 -0.81 -10.65 -6.55
C ILE A 83 -1.51 -11.59 -5.55
N PRO A 84 -2.46 -12.42 -6.04
CA PRO A 84 -3.07 -13.46 -5.25
C PRO A 84 -2.06 -14.51 -4.81
N LEU A 85 -2.17 -14.96 -3.55
CA LEU A 85 -1.32 -16.01 -3.02
C LEU A 85 -1.46 -17.33 -3.79
N ASP A 86 -2.66 -17.61 -4.29
CA ASP A 86 -2.99 -18.83 -5.04
C ASP A 86 -2.18 -18.98 -6.35
N ILE A 87 -1.89 -17.85 -7.00
CA ILE A 87 -1.17 -17.82 -8.28
C ILE A 87 0.30 -17.41 -8.12
N TRP A 88 0.68 -16.92 -6.95
CA TRP A 88 2.04 -16.52 -6.66
C TRP A 88 2.93 -17.74 -6.41
N ASN A 89 4.17 -17.65 -6.90
CA ASN A 89 5.22 -18.61 -6.58
C ASN A 89 6.40 -17.87 -5.91
N PRO A 90 7.12 -18.50 -4.97
CA PRO A 90 8.32 -17.90 -4.40
C PRO A 90 9.33 -17.59 -5.51
N GLY A 91 9.82 -16.35 -5.54
CA GLY A 91 10.70 -15.80 -6.57
C GLY A 91 9.98 -15.25 -7.80
N SER A 92 8.65 -15.35 -7.91
CA SER A 92 7.89 -14.93 -9.12
C SER A 92 7.73 -13.43 -9.27
N ILE A 93 7.91 -12.66 -8.21
CA ILE A 93 7.86 -11.19 -8.25
C ILE A 93 9.20 -10.68 -8.77
N GLN A 94 9.14 -9.88 -9.82
CA GLN A 94 10.30 -9.21 -10.40
C GLN A 94 10.23 -7.72 -10.07
N ALA A 95 11.30 -7.18 -9.50
CA ALA A 95 11.45 -5.74 -9.33
C ALA A 95 12.71 -5.31 -10.08
N THR A 96 12.58 -4.34 -10.98
CA THR A 96 13.69 -3.85 -11.79
C THR A 96 13.65 -2.34 -11.88
N ARG A 97 14.79 -1.69 -11.69
CA ARG A 97 14.93 -0.26 -11.91
C ARG A 97 14.99 0.02 -13.41
N ILE A 98 14.11 0.89 -13.90
CA ILE A 98 14.11 1.31 -15.30
C ILE A 98 15.00 2.53 -15.51
N ASN A 99 15.37 2.83 -16.77
CA ASN A 99 16.31 3.90 -17.13
C ASN A 99 15.92 5.29 -16.58
N ASP A 100 14.63 5.51 -16.37
CA ASP A 100 14.05 6.74 -15.81
C ASP A 100 14.19 6.84 -14.27
N GLY A 101 14.92 5.91 -13.65
CA GLY A 101 15.12 5.82 -12.21
C GLY A 101 13.99 5.10 -11.47
N ARG A 102 12.78 5.03 -12.04
CA ARG A 102 11.58 4.38 -11.49
C ARG A 102 11.76 2.87 -11.29
N VAL A 103 10.91 2.26 -10.48
CA VAL A 103 10.95 0.83 -10.19
C VAL A 103 9.75 0.15 -10.80
N ARG A 104 9.97 -0.82 -11.69
CA ARG A 104 8.91 -1.66 -12.25
C ARG A 104 8.79 -2.93 -11.43
N PHE A 105 7.61 -3.16 -10.87
CA PHE A 105 7.20 -4.41 -10.29
C PHE A 105 6.40 -5.20 -11.31
N ARG A 106 6.78 -6.45 -11.54
CA ARG A 106 6.11 -7.35 -12.49
C ARG A 106 5.79 -8.66 -11.79
N HIS A 107 4.59 -9.16 -12.06
CA HIS A 107 4.16 -10.49 -11.68
C HIS A 107 3.33 -11.10 -12.81
N ARG A 108 3.78 -12.25 -13.34
CA ARG A 108 3.19 -12.92 -14.51
C ARG A 108 3.01 -11.96 -15.70
N ASN A 109 1.76 -11.64 -16.05
CA ASN A 109 1.40 -10.80 -17.20
C ASN A 109 1.02 -9.37 -16.80
N SER A 110 1.14 -9.03 -15.51
CA SER A 110 0.77 -7.74 -14.97
C SER A 110 2.02 -7.05 -14.41
N ASP A 111 2.10 -5.74 -14.59
CA ASP A 111 3.18 -4.94 -14.03
C ASP A 111 2.72 -3.54 -13.69
N ILE A 112 3.40 -2.93 -12.73
CA ILE A 112 3.17 -1.57 -12.26
C ILE A 112 4.52 -0.86 -12.12
N ILE A 113 4.54 0.43 -12.41
CA ILE A 113 5.73 1.26 -12.32
C ILE A 113 5.55 2.23 -11.18
N LEU A 114 6.40 2.09 -10.16
CA LEU A 114 6.45 2.98 -9.01
C LEU A 114 7.55 4.03 -9.17
N ALA A 115 7.35 5.16 -8.51
CA ALA A 115 8.30 6.24 -8.42
C ALA A 115 9.62 5.79 -7.79
N ALA A 116 10.69 6.43 -8.25
CA ALA A 116 12.05 6.16 -7.85
C ALA A 116 12.33 6.82 -6.49
N LYS A 117 12.60 6.04 -5.44
CA LYS A 117 13.18 6.58 -4.19
C LYS A 117 14.57 5.99 -3.95
N LEU A 118 15.14 6.34 -2.80
CA LEU A 118 16.35 5.76 -2.19
C LEU A 118 16.22 4.24 -1.89
N ARG A 119 15.00 3.68 -1.91
CA ARG A 119 14.77 2.25 -1.64
C ARG A 119 15.10 1.41 -2.86
N ALA A 120 15.86 0.33 -2.66
CA ALA A 120 16.23 -0.59 -3.71
C ALA A 120 14.99 -1.33 -4.26
N PRO A 121 14.94 -1.65 -5.57
CA PRO A 121 13.85 -2.46 -6.13
C PRO A 121 13.74 -3.82 -5.43
N GLU A 122 14.89 -4.40 -5.08
CA GLU A 122 14.97 -5.67 -4.34
C GLU A 122 14.30 -5.59 -2.98
N TRP A 123 14.38 -4.45 -2.29
CA TRP A 123 13.72 -4.28 -0.99
C TRP A 123 12.20 -4.39 -1.13
N GLY A 124 11.60 -3.71 -2.11
CA GLY A 124 10.15 -3.80 -2.33
C GLY A 124 9.71 -5.19 -2.75
N LYS A 125 10.53 -5.88 -3.55
CA LYS A 125 10.29 -7.29 -3.87
C LYS A 125 10.30 -8.14 -2.61
N THR A 126 11.34 -8.03 -1.77
CA THR A 126 11.48 -8.79 -0.53
C THR A 126 10.29 -8.57 0.40
N VAL A 127 9.81 -7.33 0.55
CA VAL A 127 8.62 -7.03 1.36
C VAL A 127 7.38 -7.79 0.85
N LEU A 128 7.09 -7.70 -0.45
CA LEU A 128 5.94 -8.37 -1.05
C LEU A 128 6.05 -9.90 -0.95
N GLU A 129 7.24 -10.44 -1.18
CA GLU A 129 7.49 -11.88 -1.06
C GLU A 129 7.39 -12.37 0.38
N ASP A 130 7.93 -11.62 1.34
CA ASP A 130 7.85 -11.94 2.76
C ASP A 130 6.39 -11.95 3.23
N TRP A 131 5.60 -10.95 2.84
CA TRP A 131 4.17 -10.94 3.14
C TRP A 131 3.45 -12.17 2.58
N LEU A 132 3.69 -12.54 1.32
CA LEU A 132 3.09 -13.73 0.71
C LEU A 132 3.58 -15.03 1.37
N MET A 133 4.85 -15.11 1.76
CA MET A 133 5.39 -16.24 2.52
C MET A 133 4.72 -16.38 3.88
N ASN A 134 4.54 -15.28 4.61
CA ASN A 134 3.85 -15.26 5.89
C ASN A 134 2.40 -15.75 5.72
N LEU A 135 1.66 -15.19 4.76
CA LEU A 135 0.27 -15.59 4.48
C LEU A 135 0.16 -17.09 4.12
N ARG A 136 1.13 -17.61 3.34
CA ARG A 136 1.21 -19.05 3.03
C ARG A 136 1.46 -19.88 4.28
N GLY A 137 2.39 -19.44 5.12
CA GLY A 137 2.72 -20.11 6.38
C GLY A 137 1.53 -20.14 7.34
N GLU A 138 0.76 -19.06 7.41
CA GLU A 138 -0.45 -18.94 8.24
C GLU A 138 -1.56 -19.88 7.75
N GLN A 139 -1.76 -20.02 6.43
CA GLN A 139 -2.74 -20.98 5.87
C GLN A 139 -2.37 -22.45 6.10
N LEU A 140 -1.09 -22.74 6.28
CA LEU A 140 -0.59 -24.11 6.49
C LEU A 140 -0.54 -24.50 7.97
N ARG A 141 -0.87 -23.61 8.91
CA ARG A 141 -0.97 -23.97 10.33
C ARG A 141 -2.26 -24.78 10.55
N PRO A 142 -2.18 -26.02 11.07
CA PRO A 142 -3.32 -26.89 11.31
C PRO A 142 -4.18 -26.45 12.51
#